data_AF-A0A6P3ZSP8-F1
#
_entry.id   AF-A0A6P3ZSP8-F1
#
_cell.length_a   1.000
_cell.length_b   1.000
_cell.length_c   1.000
_cell.angle_alpha   90.00
_cell.angle_beta   90.00
_cell.angle_gamma   90.00
#
_symmetry.space_group_name_H-M   'P 1'
#
loop_
_entity.id
_entity.type
_entity.pdbx_description
1 polymer ?
#
loop_
_entity_poly.entity_id
_entity_poly.type
_entity_poly.pdbx_seq_one_letter_code
_entity_poly.pdbx_strand_id
1 'polypeptide(L)'
;MFNDAMASDAQLVMTVVLKDEYRGVFDGLESLVDLAGGTGTVAKSIAEAFPQTECTVFDQLHSGCSLRSHQKVAICWRQHVRGNSSCRCSFYEENGSLYEVDRRI
;
A
#
# COMPACT_ATOMS: atom_id res chain seq x y z
N MET A 1 -10.81 13.14 -6.40
CA MET A 1 -12.21 12.67 -6.48
C MET A 1 -12.33 11.16 -6.49
N PHE A 2 -11.90 10.41 -7.51
CA PHE A 2 -12.03 8.94 -7.48
C PHE A 2 -11.27 8.28 -6.32
N ASN A 3 -10.01 8.67 -6.10
CA ASN A 3 -9.21 8.11 -5.01
C ASN A 3 -9.77 8.43 -3.62
N ASP A 4 -10.35 9.62 -3.43
CA ASP A 4 -10.93 10.02 -2.14
C ASP A 4 -12.19 9.20 -1.84
N ALA A 5 -13.03 8.98 -2.86
CA ALA A 5 -14.21 8.13 -2.74
C ALA A 5 -13.81 6.67 -2.43
N MET A 6 -12.86 6.12 -3.19
CA MET A 6 -12.34 4.77 -2.96
C MET A 6 -11.68 4.62 -1.59
N ALA A 7 -10.96 5.65 -1.12
CA ALA A 7 -10.38 5.65 0.22
C ALA A 7 -11.46 5.68 1.31
N SER A 8 -12.52 6.47 1.13
CA SER A 8 -13.66 6.50 2.06
C SER A 8 -14.36 5.14 2.13
N ASP A 9 -14.63 4.51 0.98
CA ASP A 9 -15.25 3.19 0.92
C ASP A 9 -14.34 2.12 1.55
N ALA A 10 -13.04 2.16 1.26
CA ALA A 10 -12.06 1.27 1.85
C ALA A 10 -12.00 1.43 3.38
N GLN A 11 -11.98 2.65 3.91
CA GLN A 11 -12.02 2.88 5.36
C GLN A 11 -13.26 2.23 5.99
N LEU A 12 -14.44 2.43 5.39
CA LEU A 12 -15.68 1.85 5.89
C LEU A 12 -15.62 0.32 5.90
N VAL A 13 -15.17 -0.31 4.81
CA VAL A 13 -15.01 -1.77 4.74
C VAL A 13 -14.03 -2.28 5.80
N MET A 14 -12.90 -1.60 5.98
CA MET A 14 -11.89 -2.00 6.96
C MET A 14 -12.40 -1.93 8.40
N THR A 15 -13.33 -1.02 8.72
CA THR A 15 -13.96 -1.00 10.06
C THR A 15 -14.74 -2.26 10.39
N VAL A 16 -15.23 -2.99 9.37
CA VAL A 16 -15.96 -4.25 9.54
C VAL A 16 -14.99 -5.43 9.55
N VAL A 17 -14.05 -5.46 8.60
CA VAL A 17 -13.07 -6.55 8.44
C VAL A 17 -12.14 -6.66 9.66
N LEU A 18 -11.84 -5.55 10.33
CA LEU A 18 -10.97 -5.53 11.51
C LEU A 18 -11.70 -5.76 12.85
N LYS A 19 -13.01 -6.05 12.84
CA LYS A 19 -13.74 -6.45 14.05
C LYS A 19 -13.24 -7.79 14.56
N ASP A 20 -13.27 -7.98 15.87
CA ASP A 20 -12.76 -9.17 16.56
C ASP A 20 -13.24 -10.50 15.97
N GLU A 21 -14.48 -10.54 15.47
CA GLU A 21 -15.09 -11.70 14.80
C GLU A 21 -14.33 -12.15 13.53
N TYR A 22 -13.61 -11.24 12.86
CA TYR A 22 -12.89 -11.49 11.61
C TYR A 22 -11.37 -11.31 11.71
N ARG A 23 -10.87 -10.77 12.84
CA ARG A 23 -9.44 -10.53 13.06
C ARG A 23 -8.59 -11.80 12.88
N GLY A 24 -9.12 -12.96 13.30
CA GLY A 24 -8.43 -14.24 13.19
C GLY A 24 -8.07 -14.65 11.77
N VAL A 25 -8.70 -14.07 10.74
CA VAL A 25 -8.35 -14.30 9.32
C VAL A 25 -6.93 -13.82 9.00
N PHE A 26 -6.42 -12.83 9.74
CA PHE A 26 -5.10 -12.23 9.53
C PHE A 26 -4.07 -12.68 10.58
N ASP A 27 -4.43 -13.59 11.49
CA ASP A 27 -3.50 -14.12 12.48
C ASP A 27 -2.39 -14.93 11.80
N GLY A 28 -1.14 -14.62 12.14
CA GLY A 28 0.04 -15.25 11.53
C GLY A 28 0.39 -14.74 10.12
N LEU A 29 -0.30 -13.70 9.62
CA LEU A 29 0.03 -13.10 8.33
C LEU A 29 1.36 -12.33 8.42
N GLU A 30 2.38 -12.81 7.72
CA GLU A 30 3.70 -12.15 7.69
C GLU A 30 3.78 -11.01 6.66
N SER A 31 3.10 -11.14 5.52
CA SER A 31 3.10 -10.11 4.48
C SER A 31 1.79 -10.04 3.71
N LEU A 32 1.41 -8.84 3.27
CA LEU A 32 0.23 -8.53 2.46
C LEU A 32 0.63 -7.67 1.25
N VAL A 33 0.11 -8.01 0.07
CA VAL A 33 0.25 -7.16 -1.13
C VAL A 33 -1.13 -6.67 -1.60
N ASP A 34 -1.36 -5.36 -1.53
CA ASP A 34 -2.58 -4.67 -1.93
C ASP A 34 -2.45 -4.16 -3.38
N LEU A 35 -2.96 -4.97 -4.33
CA LEU A 35 -2.93 -4.67 -5.76
C LEU A 35 -4.08 -3.74 -6.15
N ALA A 36 -3.77 -2.72 -6.95
CA ALA A 36 -4.65 -1.58 -7.23
C ALA A 36 -5.15 -0.86 -5.96
N GLY A 37 -4.32 -0.82 -4.92
CA GLY A 37 -4.71 -0.31 -3.60
C GLY A 37 -4.91 1.21 -3.52
N GLY A 38 -4.72 1.95 -4.62
CA GLY A 38 -4.93 3.39 -4.64
C GLY A 38 -3.98 4.12 -3.70
N THR A 39 -4.58 4.82 -2.73
CA THR A 39 -3.87 5.51 -1.65
C THR A 39 -3.34 4.58 -0.56
N GLY A 40 -3.54 3.26 -0.69
CA GLY A 40 -3.07 2.26 0.27
C GLY A 40 -3.91 2.19 1.55
N THR A 41 -5.18 2.60 1.49
CA THR A 41 -6.05 2.68 2.67
C THR A 41 -6.22 1.31 3.33
N VAL A 42 -6.43 0.25 2.54
CA VAL A 42 -6.58 -1.13 3.06
C VAL A 42 -5.28 -1.59 3.72
N ALA A 43 -4.16 -1.52 2.99
CA ALA A 43 -2.84 -1.87 3.53
C ALA A 43 -2.50 -1.14 4.82
N LYS A 44 -2.81 0.17 4.92
CA LYS A 44 -2.57 0.96 6.13
C LYS A 44 -3.39 0.45 7.31
N SER A 45 -4.69 0.21 7.12
CA SER A 45 -5.55 -0.31 8.18
C SER A 45 -5.12 -1.70 8.66
N ILE A 46 -4.64 -2.58 7.76
CA ILE A 46 -4.07 -3.88 8.14
C ILE A 46 -2.77 -3.69 8.93
N ALA A 47 -1.84 -2.88 8.45
CA ALA A 47 -0.55 -2.64 9.12
C ALA A 47 -0.72 -2.02 10.52
N GLU A 48 -1.73 -1.17 10.72
CA GLU A 48 -2.08 -0.61 12.03
C GLU A 48 -2.67 -1.67 12.97
N ALA A 49 -3.52 -2.56 12.46
CA ALA A 49 -4.16 -3.62 13.25
C ALA A 49 -3.25 -4.82 13.54
N PHE A 50 -2.26 -5.07 12.67
CA PHE A 50 -1.34 -6.19 12.69
C PHE A 50 0.10 -5.69 12.42
N PRO A 51 0.78 -5.10 13.43
CA PRO A 51 2.09 -4.46 13.25
C PRO A 51 3.20 -5.40 12.79
N GLN A 52 3.02 -6.72 12.95
CA GLN A 52 3.94 -7.75 12.47
C GLN A 52 3.83 -8.03 10.96
N THR A 53 2.77 -7.57 10.30
CA THR A 53 2.52 -7.84 8.89
C THR A 53 3.16 -6.76 8.01
N GLU A 54 4.06 -7.15 7.10
CA GLU A 54 4.61 -6.24 6.09
C GLU A 54 3.58 -6.00 4.97
N CYS A 55 3.13 -4.75 4.78
CA CYS A 55 2.16 -4.43 3.74
C CYS A 55 2.83 -3.71 2.56
N THR A 56 2.54 -4.12 1.33
CA THR A 56 3.01 -3.48 0.09
C THR A 56 1.82 -3.10 -0.78
N VAL A 57 1.70 -1.85 -1.18
CA VAL A 57 0.65 -1.36 -2.06
C VAL A 57 1.21 -1.20 -3.47
N PHE A 58 0.54 -1.86 -4.41
CA PHE A 58 0.82 -1.68 -5.82
C PHE A 58 -0.36 -0.98 -6.45
N ASP A 59 -0.18 0.20 -7.06
CA ASP A 59 -1.26 0.82 -7.82
C ASP A 59 -0.81 1.19 -9.24
N GLN A 60 -1.73 1.07 -10.19
CA GLN A 60 -1.46 1.27 -11.61
C GLN A 60 -2.03 2.57 -12.12
N LEU A 61 -1.16 3.35 -12.77
CA LEU A 61 -1.43 3.85 -14.11
C LEU A 61 -0.30 3.34 -15.04
N HIS A 62 -0.56 2.20 -15.67
CA HIS A 62 0.25 1.47 -16.68
C HIS A 62 1.54 0.76 -16.23
N SER A 63 1.34 -0.47 -15.74
CA SER A 63 2.15 -1.70 -15.87
C SER A 63 3.68 -1.56 -15.88
N GLY A 64 4.34 -2.10 -14.85
CA GLY A 64 5.78 -2.43 -14.93
C GLY A 64 6.64 -2.04 -13.74
N CYS A 65 6.09 -2.04 -12.51
CA CYS A 65 6.95 -1.94 -11.34
C CYS A 65 6.71 -3.13 -10.41
N SER A 66 7.79 -3.68 -9.84
CA SER A 66 7.70 -4.70 -8.80
C SER A 66 8.76 -4.34 -7.77
N LEU A 67 8.33 -4.10 -6.53
CA LEU A 67 9.23 -3.90 -5.42
C LEU A 67 9.25 -5.13 -4.52
N ARG A 68 10.42 -5.41 -3.93
CA ARG A 68 10.57 -6.07 -2.63
C ARG A 68 10.95 -4.99 -1.63
N SER A 69 10.15 -4.79 -0.59
CA SER A 69 10.49 -3.89 0.51
C SER A 69 10.26 -4.58 1.85
N HIS A 70 11.14 -4.29 2.80
CA HIS A 70 11.06 -4.68 4.21
C HIS A 70 10.47 -3.55 5.08
N GLN A 71 9.59 -2.70 4.51
CA GLN A 71 9.05 -1.50 5.17
C GLN A 71 7.52 -1.54 5.17
N LYS A 72 6.92 -1.03 6.25
CA LYS A 72 5.52 -1.33 6.65
C LYS A 72 4.43 -0.96 5.65
N VAL A 73 4.58 0.10 4.86
CA VAL A 73 3.72 0.40 3.69
C VAL A 73 4.55 1.08 2.60
N ALA A 74 4.63 0.48 1.41
CA ALA A 74 5.20 1.10 0.22
C ALA A 74 4.11 1.29 -0.85
N ILE A 75 3.98 2.49 -1.42
CA ILE A 75 3.16 2.76 -2.60
C ILE A 75 4.09 2.99 -3.77
N CYS A 76 3.99 2.21 -4.85
CA CYS A 76 4.82 2.43 -6.02
C CYS A 76 4.04 2.81 -7.28
N TRP A 77 4.54 3.84 -7.97
CA TRP A 77 3.99 4.39 -9.19
C TRP A 77 5.04 4.35 -10.31
N ARG A 78 4.59 4.15 -11.55
CA ARG A 78 5.45 4.34 -12.72
C ARG A 78 5.43 5.81 -13.13
N GLN A 79 6.58 6.46 -13.21
CA GLN A 79 6.71 7.77 -13.84
C GLN A 79 7.20 7.60 -15.28
N HIS A 80 6.44 8.15 -16.23
CA HIS A 80 6.90 8.30 -17.62
C HIS A 80 7.45 9.72 -17.80
N VAL A 81 8.77 9.86 -17.75
CA VAL A 81 9.47 11.09 -18.17
C VAL A 81 10.00 10.81 -19.58
N ARG A 82 9.73 11.70 -20.56
CA ARG A 82 10.08 11.48 -21.98
C ARG A 82 11.47 10.83 -22.13
N GLY A 83 11.51 9.58 -22.58
CA GLY A 83 12.75 8.83 -22.85
C GLY A 83 13.30 7.97 -21.71
N ASN A 84 12.66 7.90 -20.53
CA ASN A 84 13.09 7.03 -19.43
C ASN A 84 11.88 6.51 -18.63
N SER A 85 11.76 5.19 -18.46
CA SER A 85 10.75 4.61 -17.58
C SER A 85 11.36 4.36 -16.20
N SER A 86 10.98 5.17 -15.22
CA SER A 86 11.41 5.00 -13.83
C SER A 86 10.21 4.68 -12.95
N CYS A 87 10.44 3.91 -11.90
CA CYS A 87 9.48 3.73 -10.83
C CYS A 87 9.78 4.73 -9.72
N ARG A 88 8.78 5.52 -9.33
CA ARG A 88 8.84 6.27 -8.09
C ARG A 88 8.02 5.56 -7.04
N CYS A 89 8.67 5.16 -5.97
CA CYS A 89 7.99 4.52 -4.86
C CYS A 89 8.07 5.42 -3.63
N SER A 90 6.93 5.65 -3.01
CA SER A 90 6.77 6.40 -1.78
C SER A 90 6.59 5.42 -0.63
N PHE A 91 7.33 5.61 0.44
CA PHE A 91 7.33 4.73 1.60
C PHE A 91 6.82 5.52 2.80
N TYR A 92 5.96 4.89 3.58
CA TYR A 92 5.50 5.44 4.85
C TYR A 92 6.31 4.83 5.99
N GLU A 93 6.95 5.70 6.76
CA GLU A 93 7.55 5.33 8.04
C GLU A 93 6.49 5.25 9.14
N GLU A 94 6.85 4.57 10.24
CA GLU A 94 6.02 4.46 11.46
C GLU A 94 5.68 5.80 12.09
N ASN A 95 6.54 6.81 11.90
CA ASN A 95 6.32 8.18 12.38
C ASN A 95 5.37 8.99 11.47
N GLY A 96 4.83 8.39 10.42
CA GLY A 96 3.97 9.05 9.43
C GLY A 96 4.72 9.85 8.37
N SER A 97 6.06 9.82 8.35
CA SER A 97 6.88 10.49 7.35
C SER A 97 6.82 9.75 6.02
N LEU A 98 6.82 10.54 4.93
CA LEU A 98 6.88 10.05 3.56
C LEU A 98 8.28 10.25 3.03
N TYR A 99 8.91 9.19 2.51
CA TYR A 99 10.13 9.33 1.71
C TYR A 99 9.95 8.70 0.33
N GLU A 100 10.55 9.33 -0.68
CA GLU A 100 10.46 8.89 -2.07
C GLU A 100 11.78 8.25 -2.51
N VAL A 101 11.70 7.11 -3.19
CA VAL A 101 12.83 6.47 -3.86
C VAL A 101 12.51 6.35 -5.35
N ASP A 102 13.38 6.91 -6.17
CA ASP A 102 13.34 6.77 -7.62
C ASP A 102 14.20 5.55 -8.01
N ARG A 103 13.57 4.48 -8.52
CA ARG A 103 14.26 3.31 -9.07
C ARG A 103 14.11 3.30 -10.58
N ARG A 104 15.22 3.42 -11.29
CA ARG A 104 15.24 3.16 -12.74
C ARG A 104 14.86 1.70 -13.00
N ILE A 105 13.97 1.49 -13.97
CA ILE A 105 13.60 0.15 -14.49
C ILE A 105 14.69 -0.31 -15.45
#